data_AF-A0A1F7XYM6-F1
#
_entry.id   AF-A0A1F7XYM6-F1
#
_cell.length_a   1.000
_cell.length_b   1.000
_cell.length_c   1.000
_cell.angle_alpha   90.00
_cell.angle_beta   90.00
_cell.angle_gamma   90.00
#
_symmetry.space_group_name_H-M   'P 1'
#
loop_
_entity.id
_entity.type
_entity.pdbx_description
1 polymer ?
#
loop_
_entity_poly.entity_id
_entity_poly.type
_entity_poly.pdbx_seq_one_letter_code
_entity_poly.pdbx_strand_id
1 'polypeptide(L)'
;MSGHSHYATIKRQKEGRDAAKGKIFSKLARGIQIAVKAGGGPDPNANYKLRMVVDAARSANMPKDNIERAISKASLSDENIEEVVYEGFGPSGVGVIVETATDNRNRTGQEIKNIFERGGGSMAGPGSVAFNFEPKGLILLKKVNKVEEQMLKLIDVGVDDIQETDDALEVYVSPDKLSEIRTKLIDQGYDITTSEIIRRAKNFQIVEDPSAAKKVLDFLEVLEEQDDVQKVFANVDIPDNVLLEANK
;
A
#
# COMPACT_ATOMS: atom_id res chain seq x y z
N MET A 1 -18.59 -14.13 -1.81
CA MET A 1 -18.42 -12.67 -2.00
C MET A 1 -18.83 -11.96 -0.72
N SER A 2 -17.98 -11.09 -0.19
CA SER A 2 -18.24 -10.36 1.06
C SER A 2 -19.31 -9.28 0.92
N GLY A 3 -19.76 -8.93 -0.30
CA GLY A 3 -20.75 -7.85 -0.52
C GLY A 3 -20.22 -6.45 -0.16
N HIS A 4 -18.92 -6.37 0.11
CA HIS A 4 -18.23 -5.28 0.77
C HIS A 4 -16.84 -5.14 0.19
N SER A 5 -16.47 -3.89 -0.09
CA SER A 5 -15.21 -3.49 -0.72
C SER A 5 -14.40 -2.60 0.22
N HIS A 6 -13.20 -3.06 0.57
CA HIS A 6 -12.25 -2.30 1.37
C HIS A 6 -11.36 -1.42 0.47
N TYR A 7 -10.80 -0.34 1.02
CA TYR A 7 -9.95 0.58 0.25
C TYR A 7 -8.79 -0.11 -0.48
N ALA A 8 -8.12 -1.08 0.17
CA ALA A 8 -7.03 -1.83 -0.46
C ALA A 8 -7.47 -2.56 -1.74
N THR A 9 -8.68 -3.12 -1.76
CA THR A 9 -9.28 -3.75 -2.95
C THR A 9 -9.62 -2.70 -4.02
N ILE A 10 -10.29 -1.62 -3.63
CA ILE A 10 -10.72 -0.55 -4.54
C ILE A 10 -9.52 0.10 -5.24
N LYS A 11 -8.47 0.40 -4.47
CA LYS A 11 -7.22 0.96 -4.98
C LYS A 11 -6.59 0.07 -6.05
N ARG A 12 -6.47 -1.23 -5.78
CA ARG A 12 -5.85 -2.20 -6.71
C ARG A 12 -6.59 -2.26 -8.04
N GLN A 13 -7.92 -2.24 -8.01
CA GLN A 13 -8.74 -2.18 -9.23
C GLN A 13 -8.49 -0.90 -10.05
N LYS A 14 -8.21 0.23 -9.40
CA LYS A 14 -7.90 1.51 -10.07
C LYS A 14 -6.47 1.57 -10.65
N GLU A 15 -5.49 0.97 -9.97
CA GLU A 15 -4.06 1.03 -10.36
C GLU A 15 -3.73 0.29 -11.67
N GLY A 16 -4.63 -0.52 -12.22
CA GLY A 16 -4.44 -1.24 -13.49
C GLY A 16 -4.36 -0.38 -14.76
N ARG A 17 -4.48 0.96 -14.67
CA ARG A 17 -4.45 1.89 -15.83
C ARG A 17 -3.05 2.45 -16.07
N ASP A 18 -2.60 2.53 -17.32
CA ASP A 18 -1.22 2.88 -17.71
C ASP A 18 -0.70 4.24 -17.16
N ALA A 19 -1.58 5.20 -16.89
CA ALA A 19 -1.22 6.48 -16.24
C ALA A 19 -0.64 6.30 -14.82
N ALA A 20 -0.94 5.20 -14.15
CA ALA A 20 -0.43 4.89 -12.81
C ALA A 20 1.05 4.47 -12.79
N LYS A 21 1.60 3.96 -13.90
CA LYS A 21 2.96 3.38 -13.94
C LYS A 21 4.07 4.39 -13.67
N GLY A 22 4.00 5.58 -14.27
CA GLY A 22 5.01 6.63 -14.06
C GLY A 22 5.10 7.06 -12.59
N LYS A 23 3.95 7.18 -11.94
CA LYS A 23 3.84 7.52 -10.52
C LYS A 23 4.35 6.40 -9.62
N ILE A 24 4.01 5.15 -9.93
CA ILE A 24 4.56 3.97 -9.24
C ILE A 24 6.08 3.97 -9.33
N PHE A 25 6.65 4.27 -10.50
CA PHE A 25 8.10 4.34 -10.67
C PHE A 25 8.76 5.45 -9.84
N SER A 26 8.14 6.64 -9.80
CA SER A 26 8.61 7.73 -8.94
C SER A 26 8.59 7.37 -7.46
N LYS A 27 7.53 6.70 -6.97
CA LYS A 27 7.43 6.22 -5.59
C LYS A 27 8.50 5.16 -5.28
N LEU A 28 8.65 4.16 -6.15
CA LEU A 28 9.68 3.14 -5.99
C LEU A 28 11.10 3.73 -6.01
N ALA A 29 11.37 4.73 -6.86
CA ALA A 29 12.66 5.42 -6.89
C ALA A 29 12.95 6.17 -5.58
N ARG A 30 11.95 6.82 -4.96
CA ARG A 30 12.10 7.42 -3.62
C ARG A 30 12.29 6.35 -2.54
N GLY A 31 11.55 5.25 -2.61
CA GLY A 31 11.73 4.11 -1.70
C GLY A 31 13.14 3.53 -1.76
N ILE A 32 13.73 3.43 -2.96
CA ILE A 32 15.13 3.03 -3.14
C ILE A 32 16.07 4.02 -2.45
N GLN A 33 15.84 5.33 -2.61
CA GLN A 33 16.68 6.36 -1.99
C GLN A 33 16.68 6.27 -0.46
N ILE A 34 15.50 6.12 0.14
CA ILE A 34 15.34 5.91 1.58
C ILE A 34 16.07 4.65 2.03
N ALA A 35 15.85 3.53 1.32
CA ALA A 35 16.42 2.26 1.70
C ALA A 35 17.95 2.27 1.68
N VAL A 36 18.57 2.88 0.64
CA VAL A 36 20.03 3.06 0.55
C VAL A 36 20.56 3.85 1.77
N LYS A 37 19.90 4.96 2.12
CA LYS A 37 20.31 5.81 3.25
C LYS A 37 20.12 5.12 4.60
N ALA A 38 18.97 4.49 4.83
CA ALA A 38 18.65 3.84 6.09
C ALA A 38 19.49 2.58 6.35
N GLY A 39 19.88 1.84 5.29
CA GLY A 39 20.68 0.62 5.40
C GLY A 39 22.19 0.84 5.25
N GLY A 40 22.65 2.09 5.14
CA GLY A 40 24.08 2.44 5.14
C GLY A 40 24.84 2.05 3.88
N GLY A 41 24.16 1.79 2.76
CA GLY A 41 24.86 1.47 1.51
C GLY A 41 23.96 1.01 0.35
N PRO A 42 24.52 1.02 -0.88
CA PRO A 42 23.80 0.71 -2.12
C PRO A 42 23.66 -0.77 -2.48
N ASP A 43 24.23 -1.69 -1.70
CA ASP A 43 24.21 -3.12 -2.02
C ASP A 43 22.92 -3.78 -1.48
N PRO A 44 22.00 -4.25 -2.34
CA PRO A 44 20.77 -4.93 -1.90
C PRO A 44 21.04 -6.25 -1.16
N ASN A 45 22.20 -6.89 -1.37
CA ASN A 45 22.54 -8.12 -0.65
C ASN A 45 22.87 -7.83 0.82
N ALA A 46 23.53 -6.71 1.09
CA ALA A 46 23.84 -6.24 2.44
C ALA A 46 22.69 -5.44 3.09
N ASN A 47 21.73 -4.94 2.30
CA ASN A 47 20.64 -4.07 2.75
C ASN A 47 19.26 -4.70 2.46
N TYR A 48 18.66 -5.30 3.49
CA TYR A 48 17.37 -5.99 3.38
C TYR A 48 16.24 -5.08 2.90
N LYS A 49 16.15 -3.85 3.43
CA LYS A 49 15.13 -2.86 2.99
C LYS A 49 15.29 -2.55 1.51
N LEU A 50 16.53 -2.35 1.05
CA LEU A 50 16.80 -2.05 -0.37
C LEU A 50 16.40 -3.22 -1.27
N ARG A 51 16.73 -4.46 -0.88
CA ARG A 51 16.30 -5.66 -1.61
C ARG A 51 14.78 -5.75 -1.75
N MET A 52 14.04 -5.51 -0.66
CA MET A 52 12.58 -5.52 -0.73
C MET A 52 12.02 -4.50 -1.73
N VAL A 53 12.56 -3.27 -1.73
CA VAL A 53 12.08 -2.23 -2.66
C VAL A 53 12.51 -2.52 -4.11
N VAL A 54 13.72 -3.06 -4.31
CA VAL A 54 14.20 -3.50 -5.64
C VAL A 54 13.32 -4.62 -6.20
N ASP A 55 12.93 -5.59 -5.37
CA ASP A 55 12.04 -6.67 -5.79
C ASP A 55 10.64 -6.14 -6.13
N ALA A 56 10.10 -5.23 -5.33
CA ALA A 56 8.85 -4.53 -5.66
C ALA A 56 8.95 -3.76 -6.99
N ALA A 57 10.08 -3.09 -7.25
CA ALA A 57 10.30 -2.37 -8.50
C ALA A 57 10.35 -3.30 -9.71
N ARG A 58 10.99 -4.47 -9.58
CA ARG A 58 11.00 -5.52 -10.61
C ARG A 58 9.59 -6.06 -10.86
N SER A 59 8.82 -6.35 -9.81
CA SER A 59 7.42 -6.79 -9.92
C SER A 59 6.54 -5.74 -10.61
N ALA A 60 6.82 -4.45 -10.42
CA ALA A 60 6.15 -3.36 -11.13
C ALA A 60 6.63 -3.17 -12.58
N ASN A 61 7.52 -4.02 -13.09
CA ASN A 61 8.16 -3.92 -14.40
C ASN A 61 8.96 -2.62 -14.60
N MET A 62 9.56 -2.07 -13.53
CA MET A 62 10.50 -0.96 -13.65
C MET A 62 11.75 -1.41 -14.44
N PRO A 63 12.17 -0.66 -15.48
CA PRO A 63 13.40 -0.96 -16.20
C PRO A 63 14.60 -1.03 -15.26
N LYS A 64 15.48 -2.03 -15.49
CA LYS A 64 16.68 -2.25 -14.67
C LYS A 64 17.55 -0.99 -14.54
N ASP A 65 17.74 -0.27 -15.64
CA ASP A 65 18.53 0.97 -15.67
C ASP A 65 17.94 2.07 -14.77
N ASN A 66 16.60 2.11 -14.60
CA ASN A 66 15.96 3.07 -13.69
C ASN A 66 16.22 2.72 -12.23
N ILE A 67 16.21 1.42 -11.89
CA ILE A 67 16.54 0.93 -10.55
C ILE A 67 17.99 1.27 -10.22
N GLU A 68 18.92 0.94 -11.11
CA GLU A 68 20.36 1.22 -10.92
C GLU A 68 20.64 2.73 -10.81
N ARG A 69 19.96 3.55 -11.61
CA ARG A 69 20.05 5.01 -11.53
C ARG A 69 19.53 5.54 -10.19
N ALA A 70 18.43 5.00 -9.68
CA ALA A 70 17.89 5.40 -8.38
C ALA A 70 18.87 5.05 -7.23
N ILE A 71 19.48 3.86 -7.25
CA ILE A 71 20.49 3.44 -6.27
C ILE A 71 21.74 4.34 -6.35
N SER A 72 22.24 4.58 -7.55
CA SER A 72 23.41 5.43 -7.78
C SER A 72 23.17 6.87 -7.32
N LYS A 73 22.03 7.47 -7.70
CA LYS A 73 21.63 8.81 -7.25
C LYS A 73 21.55 8.88 -5.72
N ALA A 74 20.96 7.88 -5.07
CA ALA A 74 20.83 7.85 -3.62
C ALA A 74 22.18 7.82 -2.90
N SER A 75 23.16 7.15 -3.48
CA SER A 75 24.52 7.00 -2.90
C SER A 75 25.34 8.28 -2.99
N LEU A 76 25.03 9.14 -3.97
CA LEU A 76 25.74 10.38 -4.24
C LEU A 76 25.00 11.62 -3.73
N SER A 77 23.76 11.48 -3.27
CA SER A 77 22.88 12.60 -2.91
C SER A 77 22.99 12.95 -1.43
N ASP A 78 23.24 14.24 -1.16
CA ASP A 78 23.15 14.85 0.16
C ASP A 78 21.70 15.22 0.55
N GLU A 79 20.70 15.00 -0.32
CA GLU A 79 19.29 15.31 -0.01
C GLU A 79 18.78 14.48 1.17
N ASN A 80 18.54 15.11 2.32
CA ASN A 80 18.02 14.43 3.50
C ASN A 80 16.54 14.08 3.35
N ILE A 81 16.26 12.97 2.67
CA ILE A 81 14.93 12.38 2.61
C ILE A 81 14.66 11.66 3.93
N GLU A 82 13.58 12.02 4.59
CA GLU A 82 13.08 11.38 5.80
C GLU A 82 11.71 10.73 5.58
N GLU A 83 11.46 9.65 6.32
CA GLU A 83 10.15 9.00 6.37
C GLU A 83 9.31 9.68 7.44
N VAL A 84 8.16 10.24 7.05
CA VAL A 84 7.21 10.88 7.98
C VAL A 84 5.84 10.22 7.84
N VAL A 85 5.25 9.86 8.97
CA VAL A 85 3.90 9.30 9.04
C VAL A 85 2.96 10.39 9.53
N TYR A 86 1.90 10.63 8.77
CA TYR A 86 0.78 11.48 9.17
C TYR A 86 -0.45 10.62 9.44
N GLU A 87 -1.24 11.06 10.41
CA GLU A 87 -2.46 10.40 10.85
C GLU A 87 -3.62 11.40 10.81
N GLY A 88 -4.84 10.91 10.57
CA GLY A 88 -6.01 11.78 10.57
C GLY A 88 -7.31 11.02 10.30
N PHE A 89 -8.41 11.76 10.36
CA PHE A 89 -9.73 11.28 10.00
C PHE A 89 -10.20 11.99 8.73
N GLY A 90 -10.49 11.23 7.69
CA GLY A 90 -11.09 11.72 6.45
C GLY A 90 -12.60 11.98 6.60
N PRO A 91 -13.27 12.33 5.50
CA PRO A 91 -14.73 12.41 5.47
C PRO A 91 -15.37 11.11 5.99
N SER A 92 -16.55 11.24 6.59
CA SER A 92 -17.27 10.14 7.26
C SER A 92 -16.52 9.49 8.44
N GLY A 93 -15.49 10.15 8.99
CA GLY A 93 -14.75 9.64 10.14
C GLY A 93 -13.81 8.48 9.82
N VAL A 94 -13.50 8.25 8.54
CA VAL A 94 -12.57 7.20 8.10
C VAL A 94 -11.18 7.51 8.66
N GLY A 95 -10.60 6.60 9.43
CA GLY A 95 -9.23 6.71 9.91
C GLY A 95 -8.23 6.46 8.78
N VAL A 96 -7.24 7.34 8.65
CA VAL A 96 -6.26 7.32 7.55
C VAL A 96 -4.84 7.49 8.08
N ILE A 97 -3.95 6.61 7.61
CA ILE A 97 -2.50 6.71 7.78
C ILE A 97 -1.88 7.05 6.44
N VAL A 98 -1.04 8.07 6.42
CA VAL A 98 -0.30 8.51 5.23
C VAL A 98 1.19 8.39 5.51
N GLU A 99 1.84 7.45 4.84
CA GLU A 99 3.29 7.29 4.87
C GLU A 99 3.93 8.12 3.77
N THR A 100 4.86 9.00 4.12
CA THR A 100 5.53 9.92 3.19
C THR A 100 7.04 9.77 3.22
N ALA A 101 7.66 10.14 2.11
CA ALA A 101 9.10 10.24 1.92
C ALA A 101 9.41 11.64 1.39
N THR A 102 10.01 12.49 2.21
CA THR A 102 10.15 13.92 1.89
C THR A 102 11.50 14.47 2.29
N ASP A 103 11.98 15.44 1.52
CA ASP A 103 13.13 16.29 1.83
C ASP A 103 12.74 17.54 2.66
N ASN A 104 11.45 17.76 2.86
CA ASN A 104 10.91 18.92 3.56
C ASN A 104 9.59 18.59 4.28
N ARG A 105 9.72 18.15 5.54
CA ARG A 105 8.59 17.81 6.41
C ARG A 105 7.56 18.93 6.60
N ASN A 106 7.98 20.19 6.59
CA ASN A 106 7.06 21.31 6.77
C ASN A 106 6.18 21.51 5.53
N ARG A 107 6.77 21.44 4.33
CA ARG A 107 6.03 21.50 3.06
C ARG A 107 5.03 20.35 2.97
N THR A 108 5.51 19.12 3.11
CA THR A 108 4.66 17.92 3.01
C THR A 108 3.57 17.94 4.08
N GLY A 109 3.89 18.28 5.33
CA GLY A 109 2.90 18.33 6.41
C GLY A 109 1.78 19.34 6.14
N GLN A 110 2.11 20.51 5.59
CA GLN A 110 1.10 21.51 5.22
C GLN A 110 0.26 21.07 4.02
N GLU A 111 0.86 20.44 3.02
CA GLU A 111 0.14 19.89 1.87
C GLU A 111 -0.84 18.78 2.30
N ILE A 112 -0.39 17.82 3.11
CA ILE A 112 -1.26 16.76 3.68
C ILE A 112 -2.38 17.38 4.49
N LYS A 113 -2.09 18.36 5.36
CA LYS A 113 -3.11 19.08 6.13
C LYS A 113 -4.19 19.69 5.23
N ASN A 114 -3.77 20.39 4.18
CA ASN A 114 -4.68 21.02 3.24
C ASN A 114 -5.56 20.00 2.51
N ILE A 115 -5.02 18.82 2.18
CA ILE A 115 -5.78 17.73 1.55
C ILE A 115 -6.86 17.20 2.51
N PHE A 116 -6.52 16.96 3.79
CA PHE A 116 -7.49 16.57 4.82
C PHE A 116 -8.61 17.62 4.97
N GLU A 117 -8.27 18.90 5.14
CA GLU A 117 -9.24 19.96 5.34
C GLU A 117 -10.19 20.14 4.13
N ARG A 118 -9.64 20.11 2.90
CA ARG A 118 -10.45 20.20 1.67
C ARG A 118 -11.33 18.98 1.44
N GLY A 119 -10.88 17.79 1.87
CA GLY A 119 -11.64 16.55 1.82
C GLY A 119 -12.77 16.46 2.85
N GLY A 120 -12.87 17.41 3.78
CA GLY A 120 -13.85 17.38 4.87
C GLY A 120 -13.41 16.51 6.06
N GLY A 121 -12.11 16.31 6.22
CA GLY A 121 -11.48 15.63 7.35
C GLY A 121 -10.54 16.54 8.14
N SER A 122 -9.73 15.95 9.02
CA SER A 122 -8.72 16.63 9.80
C SER A 122 -7.52 15.73 10.10
N MET A 123 -6.33 16.34 10.13
CA MET A 123 -5.14 15.67 10.66
C MET A 123 -5.23 15.52 12.18
N ALA A 124 -4.68 14.43 12.69
CA ALA A 124 -4.61 14.12 14.10
C ALA A 124 -3.15 13.88 14.54
N GLY A 125 -2.94 13.82 15.85
CA GLY A 125 -1.62 13.55 16.41
C GLY A 125 -1.21 12.07 16.23
N PRO A 126 0.08 11.74 16.35
CA PRO A 126 0.55 10.35 16.30
C PRO A 126 -0.19 9.45 17.28
N GLY A 127 -0.58 8.25 16.84
CA GLY A 127 -1.33 7.27 17.63
C GLY A 127 -2.85 7.41 17.58
N SER A 128 -3.39 8.47 16.96
CA SER A 128 -4.84 8.74 16.95
C SER A 128 -5.63 7.74 16.12
N VAL A 129 -5.02 7.16 15.09
CA VAL A 129 -5.64 6.09 14.28
C VAL A 129 -4.78 4.84 14.23
N ALA A 130 -3.46 4.96 14.46
CA ALA A 130 -2.52 3.84 14.39
C ALA A 130 -2.91 2.65 15.28
N PHE A 131 -3.61 2.89 16.40
CA PHE A 131 -4.11 1.81 17.26
C PHE A 131 -5.04 0.83 16.53
N ASN A 132 -5.71 1.26 15.45
CA ASN A 132 -6.63 0.45 14.67
C ASN A 132 -5.95 -0.26 13.49
N PHE A 133 -4.67 -0.01 13.25
CA PHE A 133 -3.92 -0.62 12.17
C PHE A 133 -2.81 -1.52 12.72
N GLU A 134 -2.58 -2.65 12.05
CA GLU A 134 -1.49 -3.56 12.38
C GLU A 134 -0.61 -3.84 11.16
N PRO A 135 0.72 -3.94 11.34
CA PRO A 135 1.61 -4.31 10.26
C PRO A 135 1.37 -5.77 9.87
N LYS A 136 1.13 -6.02 8.59
CA LYS A 136 0.98 -7.37 8.01
C LYS A 136 1.78 -7.47 6.71
N GLY A 137 2.32 -8.66 6.45
CA GLY A 137 2.73 -9.03 5.11
C GLY A 137 1.49 -9.40 4.29
N LEU A 138 1.35 -8.81 3.11
CA LEU A 138 0.32 -9.12 2.12
C LEU A 138 0.98 -9.79 0.92
N ILE A 139 0.46 -10.94 0.51
CA ILE A 139 0.82 -11.63 -0.72
C ILE A 139 -0.45 -11.77 -1.56
N LEU A 140 -0.43 -11.26 -2.79
CA LEU A 140 -1.53 -11.40 -3.73
C LEU A 140 -1.27 -12.57 -4.67
N LEU A 141 -2.16 -13.54 -4.68
CA LEU A 141 -2.10 -14.71 -5.55
C LEU A 141 -3.18 -14.62 -6.64
N LYS A 142 -2.84 -15.01 -7.86
CA LYS A 142 -3.89 -15.20 -8.89
C LYS A 142 -4.81 -16.36 -8.50
N LYS A 143 -6.11 -16.15 -8.72
CA LYS A 143 -7.11 -17.20 -8.57
C LYS A 143 -6.97 -18.25 -9.66
N VAL A 144 -7.11 -19.52 -9.27
CA VAL A 144 -7.26 -20.65 -10.21
C VAL A 144 -8.72 -21.10 -10.26
N ASN A 145 -9.09 -21.93 -11.24
CA ASN A 145 -10.48 -22.39 -11.40
C ASN A 145 -11.09 -23.04 -10.14
N LYS A 146 -10.26 -23.62 -9.26
CA LYS A 146 -10.67 -24.25 -8.01
C LYS A 146 -10.16 -23.46 -6.80
N VAL A 147 -10.74 -22.27 -6.59
CA VAL A 147 -10.30 -21.32 -5.54
C VAL A 147 -10.41 -21.92 -4.14
N GLU A 148 -11.48 -22.66 -3.83
CA GLU A 148 -11.65 -23.30 -2.52
C GLU A 148 -10.52 -24.31 -2.22
N GLU A 149 -10.16 -25.16 -3.19
CA GLU A 149 -9.02 -26.09 -3.05
C GLU A 149 -7.69 -25.34 -2.93
N GLN A 150 -7.55 -24.20 -3.64
CA GLN A 150 -6.37 -23.33 -3.55
C GLN A 150 -6.22 -22.75 -2.14
N MET A 151 -7.31 -22.24 -1.54
CA MET A 151 -7.35 -21.67 -0.19
C MET A 151 -7.04 -22.72 0.87
N LEU A 152 -7.62 -23.94 0.76
CA LEU A 152 -7.36 -25.02 1.71
C LEU A 152 -5.86 -25.36 1.79
N LYS A 153 -5.17 -25.41 0.65
CA LYS A 153 -3.72 -25.69 0.60
C LYS A 153 -2.87 -24.58 1.23
N LEU A 154 -3.34 -23.32 1.18
CA LEU A 154 -2.61 -22.19 1.75
C LEU A 154 -2.59 -22.21 3.28
N ILE A 155 -3.58 -22.85 3.92
CA ILE A 155 -3.63 -23.00 5.38
C ILE A 155 -2.39 -23.74 5.89
N ASP A 156 -1.96 -24.79 5.18
CA ASP A 156 -0.80 -25.61 5.56
C ASP A 156 0.55 -24.88 5.40
N VAL A 157 0.56 -23.73 4.71
CA VAL A 157 1.76 -22.91 4.51
C VAL A 157 2.09 -22.05 5.75
N GLY A 158 1.14 -21.93 6.70
CA GLY A 158 1.32 -21.15 7.93
C GLY A 158 1.00 -19.67 7.74
N VAL A 159 -0.04 -19.38 6.95
CA VAL A 159 -0.57 -18.03 6.73
C VAL A 159 -1.49 -17.61 7.89
N ASP A 160 -1.57 -16.30 8.16
CA ASP A 160 -2.39 -15.78 9.26
C ASP A 160 -3.87 -15.69 8.87
N ASP A 161 -4.16 -15.29 7.63
CA ASP A 161 -5.51 -15.09 7.11
C ASP A 161 -5.51 -15.14 5.58
N ILE A 162 -6.65 -15.52 4.98
CA ILE A 162 -6.84 -15.56 3.53
C ILE A 162 -8.18 -14.93 3.19
N GLN A 163 -8.17 -13.89 2.36
CA GLN A 163 -9.37 -13.23 1.87
C GLN A 163 -9.49 -13.40 0.36
N GLU A 164 -10.61 -13.96 -0.10
CA GLU A 164 -10.94 -13.98 -1.52
C GLU A 164 -11.52 -12.61 -1.93
N THR A 165 -10.94 -12.02 -2.98
CA THR A 165 -11.48 -10.84 -3.67
C THR A 165 -11.86 -11.21 -5.10
N ASP A 166 -12.52 -10.30 -5.82
CA ASP A 166 -12.95 -10.55 -7.20
C ASP A 166 -11.77 -10.83 -8.15
N ASP A 167 -10.62 -10.23 -7.88
CA ASP A 167 -9.43 -10.23 -8.73
C ASP A 167 -8.30 -11.15 -8.24
N ALA A 168 -8.22 -11.47 -6.94
CA ALA A 168 -7.11 -12.19 -6.35
C ALA A 168 -7.49 -12.96 -5.06
N LEU A 169 -6.54 -13.74 -4.55
CA LEU A 169 -6.51 -14.13 -3.14
C LEU A 169 -5.52 -13.23 -2.40
N GLU A 170 -5.99 -12.54 -1.37
CA GLU A 170 -5.14 -11.84 -0.41
C GLU A 170 -4.72 -12.81 0.69
N VAL A 171 -3.41 -13.07 0.77
CA VAL A 171 -2.82 -13.93 1.80
C VAL A 171 -2.05 -13.05 2.77
N TYR A 172 -2.48 -13.07 4.03
CA TYR A 172 -1.88 -12.29 5.09
C TYR A 172 -0.95 -13.14 5.93
N VAL A 173 0.20 -12.58 6.30
CA VAL A 173 1.20 -13.21 7.15
C VAL A 173 1.80 -12.19 8.11
N SER A 174 2.49 -12.66 9.14
CA SER A 174 3.30 -11.78 9.99
C SER A 174 4.44 -11.15 9.16
N PRO A 175 4.76 -9.85 9.33
CA PRO A 175 5.72 -9.14 8.47
C PRO A 175 7.10 -9.78 8.38
N ASP A 176 7.57 -10.40 9.46
CA ASP A 176 8.83 -11.12 9.58
C ASP A 176 8.87 -12.42 8.74
N LYS A 177 7.70 -13.03 8.49
CA LYS A 177 7.56 -14.25 7.69
C LYS A 177 7.32 -14.01 6.20
N LEU A 178 7.11 -12.76 5.79
CA LEU A 178 6.72 -12.42 4.41
C LEU A 178 7.67 -13.02 3.36
N SER A 179 8.98 -12.86 3.54
CA SER A 179 9.97 -13.35 2.58
C SER A 179 10.04 -14.88 2.51
N GLU A 180 9.94 -15.54 3.66
CA GLU A 180 9.93 -17.01 3.76
C GLU A 180 8.70 -17.60 3.06
N ILE A 181 7.50 -17.10 3.41
CA ILE A 181 6.23 -17.60 2.89
C ILE A 181 6.13 -17.33 1.38
N ARG A 182 6.53 -16.13 0.92
CA ARG A 182 6.60 -15.81 -0.51
C ARG A 182 7.43 -16.83 -1.27
N THR A 183 8.60 -17.20 -0.74
CA THR A 183 9.50 -18.17 -1.39
C THR A 183 8.85 -19.55 -1.46
N LYS A 184 8.27 -20.04 -0.34
CA LYS A 184 7.54 -21.32 -0.31
C LYS A 184 6.41 -21.37 -1.33
N LEU A 185 5.64 -20.28 -1.48
CA LEU A 185 4.54 -20.20 -2.43
C LEU A 185 5.05 -20.25 -3.88
N ILE A 186 6.16 -19.58 -4.19
CA ILE A 186 6.80 -19.68 -5.52
C ILE A 186 7.26 -21.12 -5.80
N ASP A 187 7.91 -21.77 -4.83
CA ASP A 187 8.40 -23.14 -4.98
C ASP A 187 7.26 -24.16 -5.18
N GLN A 188 6.08 -23.87 -4.63
CA GLN A 188 4.85 -24.65 -4.82
C GLN A 188 4.09 -24.30 -6.12
N GLY A 189 4.61 -23.36 -6.92
CA GLY A 189 4.05 -23.00 -8.23
C GLY A 189 2.90 -21.98 -8.19
N TYR A 190 2.73 -21.24 -7.09
CA TYR A 190 1.74 -20.17 -7.03
C TYR A 190 2.18 -18.94 -7.83
N ASP A 191 1.24 -18.34 -8.56
CA ASP A 191 1.46 -17.09 -9.29
C ASP A 191 1.20 -15.90 -8.36
N ILE A 192 2.29 -15.28 -7.91
CA ILE A 192 2.29 -14.11 -7.03
C ILE A 192 2.32 -12.84 -7.89
N THR A 193 1.31 -12.00 -7.76
CA THR A 193 1.26 -10.69 -8.43
C THR A 193 1.93 -9.59 -7.62
N THR A 194 1.73 -9.59 -6.30
CA THR A 194 2.28 -8.58 -5.38
C THR A 194 2.69 -9.22 -4.07
N SER A 195 3.74 -8.69 -3.44
CA SER A 195 4.14 -9.03 -2.08
C SER A 195 4.69 -7.79 -1.38
N GLU A 196 4.09 -7.36 -0.28
CA GLU A 196 4.52 -6.15 0.43
C GLU A 196 4.13 -6.15 1.91
N ILE A 197 4.74 -5.26 2.70
CA ILE A 197 4.27 -4.96 4.05
C ILE A 197 3.25 -3.82 3.97
N ILE A 198 2.10 -4.03 4.60
CA ILE A 198 0.99 -3.08 4.68
C ILE A 198 0.63 -2.80 6.15
N ARG A 199 -0.25 -1.81 6.34
CA ARG A 199 -1.00 -1.61 7.58
C ARG A 199 -2.46 -2.04 7.37
N ARG A 200 -2.84 -3.20 7.92
CA ARG A 200 -4.21 -3.73 7.83
C ARG A 200 -5.06 -3.13 8.95
N ALA A 201 -6.26 -2.66 8.63
CA ALA A 201 -7.21 -2.20 9.64
C ALA A 201 -7.81 -3.39 10.40
N LYS A 202 -7.97 -3.23 11.72
CA LYS A 202 -8.64 -4.21 12.60
C LYS A 202 -10.15 -4.03 12.64
N ASN A 203 -10.60 -2.77 12.58
CA ASN A 203 -12.01 -2.41 12.52
C ASN A 203 -12.24 -1.45 11.35
N PHE A 204 -13.36 -1.62 10.66
CA PHE A 204 -13.70 -0.81 9.50
C PHE A 204 -14.81 0.21 9.79
N GLN A 205 -14.70 1.38 9.18
CA GLN A 205 -15.74 2.40 9.12
C GLN A 205 -16.59 2.12 7.89
N ILE A 206 -17.82 1.66 8.11
CA ILE A 206 -18.77 1.38 7.03
C ILE A 206 -19.35 2.72 6.52
N VAL A 207 -19.36 2.90 5.20
CA VAL A 207 -19.93 4.07 4.52
C VAL A 207 -21.01 3.60 3.54
N GLU A 208 -22.27 3.84 3.90
CA GLU A 208 -23.43 3.31 3.17
C GLU A 208 -24.07 4.34 2.21
N ASP A 209 -23.73 5.63 2.33
CA ASP A 209 -24.23 6.67 1.44
C ASP A 209 -23.32 6.83 0.20
N PRO A 210 -23.85 6.72 -1.04
CA PRO A 210 -23.04 6.80 -2.26
C PRO A 210 -22.28 8.13 -2.43
N SER A 211 -22.87 9.26 -2.00
CA SER A 211 -22.22 10.57 -2.10
C SER A 211 -21.06 10.69 -1.12
N ALA A 212 -21.25 10.20 0.10
CA ALA A 212 -20.20 10.12 1.12
C ALA A 212 -19.08 9.15 0.70
N ALA A 213 -19.44 7.98 0.16
CA ALA A 213 -18.49 7.01 -0.40
C ALA A 213 -17.63 7.65 -1.50
N LYS A 214 -18.26 8.36 -2.45
CA LYS A 214 -17.54 9.08 -3.50
C LYS A 214 -16.56 10.10 -2.92
N LYS A 215 -16.99 10.92 -1.94
CA LYS A 215 -16.11 11.91 -1.28
C LYS A 215 -14.92 11.27 -0.60
N VAL A 216 -15.11 10.14 0.09
CA VAL A 216 -14.02 9.38 0.70
C VAL A 216 -13.04 8.89 -0.37
N LEU A 217 -13.53 8.31 -1.46
CA LEU A 217 -12.69 7.78 -2.53
C LEU A 217 -11.90 8.88 -3.24
N ASP A 218 -12.54 10.01 -3.56
CA ASP A 218 -11.89 11.17 -4.18
C ASP A 218 -10.80 11.73 -3.24
N PHE A 219 -11.09 11.86 -1.95
CA PHE A 219 -10.13 12.34 -0.94
C PHE A 219 -8.89 11.43 -0.85
N LEU A 220 -9.10 10.11 -0.79
CA LEU A 220 -8.01 9.14 -0.72
C LEU A 220 -7.17 9.15 -2.01
N GLU A 221 -7.80 9.32 -3.18
CA GLU A 221 -7.12 9.44 -4.46
C GLU A 221 -6.22 10.69 -4.52
N VAL A 222 -6.70 11.85 -4.04
CA VAL A 222 -5.90 13.08 -3.94
C VAL A 222 -4.69 12.91 -3.01
N LEU A 223 -4.86 12.21 -1.87
CA LEU A 223 -3.72 11.88 -1.00
C LEU A 223 -2.69 11.03 -1.75
N GLU A 224 -3.13 10.02 -2.50
CA GLU A 224 -2.21 9.18 -3.25
C GLU A 224 -1.48 9.92 -4.36
N GLU A 225 -2.09 10.95 -4.94
CA GLU A 225 -1.55 11.88 -5.94
C GLU A 225 -0.51 12.85 -5.41
N GLN A 226 -0.47 13.09 -4.10
CA GLN A 226 0.59 13.91 -3.52
C GLN A 226 1.95 13.21 -3.71
N ASP A 227 2.93 14.00 -4.14
CA ASP A 227 4.20 13.50 -4.62
C ASP A 227 5.00 12.75 -3.55
N ASP A 228 5.08 13.27 -2.34
CA ASP A 228 5.85 12.66 -1.24
C ASP A 228 5.15 11.42 -0.65
N VAL A 229 3.84 11.24 -0.87
CA VAL A 229 3.07 10.11 -0.36
C VAL A 229 3.52 8.79 -1.00
N GLN A 230 4.05 7.91 -0.15
CA GLN A 230 4.41 6.54 -0.52
C GLN A 230 3.20 5.62 -0.44
N LYS A 231 2.50 5.63 0.70
CA LYS A 231 1.36 4.74 0.96
C LYS A 231 0.25 5.48 1.70
N VAL A 232 -0.99 5.12 1.36
CA VAL A 232 -2.20 5.54 2.07
C VAL A 232 -2.89 4.28 2.55
N PHE A 233 -3.21 4.22 3.84
CA PHE A 233 -4.02 3.18 4.44
C PHE A 233 -5.26 3.81 5.04
N ALA A 234 -6.41 3.23 4.75
CA ALA A 234 -7.69 3.69 5.26
C ALA A 234 -8.51 2.51 5.76
N ASN A 235 -9.27 2.69 6.83
CA ASN A 235 -10.13 1.66 7.38
C ASN A 235 -11.57 1.73 6.82
N VAL A 236 -11.78 2.25 5.61
CA VAL A 236 -13.11 2.34 5.02
C VAL A 236 -13.56 0.98 4.48
N ASP A 237 -14.84 0.69 4.70
CA ASP A 237 -15.60 -0.40 4.10
C ASP A 237 -16.83 0.20 3.40
N ILE A 238 -17.02 -0.14 2.13
CA ILE A 238 -18.12 0.35 1.29
C ILE A 238 -18.87 -0.87 0.75
N PRO A 239 -20.18 -1.02 1.02
CA PRO A 239 -20.99 -2.07 0.39
C PRO A 239 -20.93 -2.00 -1.14
N ASP A 240 -20.89 -3.14 -1.82
CA ASP A 240 -20.62 -3.18 -3.27
C ASP A 240 -21.68 -2.42 -4.08
N ASN A 241 -22.95 -2.48 -3.66
CA ASN A 241 -24.04 -1.71 -4.28
C ASN A 241 -23.82 -0.20 -4.15
N VAL A 242 -23.33 0.27 -3.01
CA VAL A 242 -23.00 1.68 -2.75
C VAL A 242 -21.79 2.10 -3.59
N LEU A 243 -20.78 1.25 -3.69
CA LEU A 243 -19.60 1.50 -4.51
C LEU A 243 -19.95 1.62 -6.00
N LEU A 244 -20.84 0.76 -6.51
CA LEU A 244 -21.33 0.83 -7.88
C LEU A 244 -22.08 2.14 -8.16
N GLU A 245 -22.84 2.66 -7.20
CA GLU A 245 -23.53 3.94 -7.34
C GLU A 245 -22.60 5.14 -7.21
N ALA A 246 -21.62 5.09 -6.32
CA ALA A 246 -20.63 6.15 -6.14
C ALA A 246 -19.74 6.38 -7.39
N ASN A 247 -19.61 5.36 -8.23
CA ASN A 247 -18.84 5.38 -9.48
C ASN A 247 -19.64 5.86 -10.71
N LYS A 248 -20.96 6.10 -10.57
CA LYS A 248 -21.80 6.67 -11.64
C LYS A 248 -21.63 8.18 -11.73
#